data_AF-A0A920PJI1-F1
#
_entry.id   AF-A0A920PJI1-F1
#
_cell.length_a   1.000
_cell.length_b   1.000
_cell.length_c   1.000
_cell.angle_alpha   90.00
_cell.angle_beta   90.00
_cell.angle_gamma   90.00
#
_symmetry.space_group_name_H-M   'P 1'
#
loop_
_entity.id
_entity.type
_entity.pdbx_description
1 polymer ?
#
loop_
_entity_poly.entity_id
_entity_poly.type
_entity_poly.pdbx_seq_one_letter_code
_entity_poly.pdbx_strand_id
1 'polypeptide(L)' 'MRLTNKIAMVVGAGQTPGPTMGNGRATALLFAREGAQVLAVDRDIDSAQENVELIHQEGGEGRCCSRRCYR' A
#
# COMPACT_ATOMS: atom_id res chain seq x y z
N MET A 1 -0.79 -7.72 17.05
CA MET A 1 -0.48 -6.85 15.91
C MET A 1 0.60 -5.87 16.32
N ARG A 2 1.73 -5.83 15.60
CA ARG A 2 2.95 -5.08 15.96
C ARG A 2 2.91 -3.60 15.57
N LEU A 3 2.06 -3.23 14.61
CA LEU A 3 2.00 -1.89 14.02
C LEU A 3 0.68 -1.15 14.32
N THR A 4 -0.10 -1.61 15.29
CA THR A 4 -1.32 -0.93 15.73
C THR A 4 -1.04 0.54 16.10
N ASN A 5 -1.92 1.43 15.66
CA ASN A 5 -1.81 2.90 15.85
C ASN A 5 -0.53 3.51 15.26
N LYS A 6 0.05 2.88 14.22
CA LYS A 6 1.15 3.43 13.43
C LYS A 6 0.66 3.76 12.02
N ILE A 7 1.25 4.80 11.44
CA ILE A 7 1.13 5.10 10.01
C ILE A 7 2.39 4.58 9.32
N ALA A 8 2.24 3.79 8.26
CA ALA A 8 3.35 3.28 7.47
C ALA A 8 3.26 3.78 6.03
N MET A 9 4.29 4.49 5.57
CA MET A 9 4.40 4.93 4.18
C MET A 9 5.30 3.98 3.41
N VAL A 10 4.76 3.38 2.35
CA VAL A 10 5.50 2.44 1.48
C VAL A 10 5.66 3.09 0.12
N VAL A 11 6.90 3.39 -0.27
CA VAL A 11 7.24 4.00 -1.57
C VAL A 11 7.63 2.93 -2.57
N GLY A 12 7.03 2.98 -3.76
CA GLY A 12 7.07 1.87 -4.72
C GLY A 12 6.10 0.76 -4.31
N ALA A 13 4.93 1.13 -3.75
CA ALA A 13 3.91 0.19 -3.28
C ALA A 13 3.06 -0.41 -4.41
N GLY A 14 3.22 0.07 -5.64
CA GLY A 14 2.59 -0.50 -6.82
C GLY A 14 3.17 -1.87 -7.18
N GLN A 15 2.63 -2.42 -8.25
CA GLN A 15 2.93 -3.73 -8.79
C GLN A 15 2.96 -3.64 -10.31
N THR A 16 4.01 -4.21 -10.90
CA THR A 16 4.05 -4.46 -12.35
C THR A 16 3.34 -5.76 -12.69
N PRO A 17 2.74 -5.88 -13.89
CA PRO A 17 2.17 -7.14 -14.36
C PRO A 17 3.18 -8.28 -14.28
N GLY A 18 2.71 -9.44 -13.80
CA GLY A 18 3.56 -10.62 -13.64
C GLY A 18 2.99 -11.59 -12.59
N PRO A 19 3.52 -12.81 -12.54
CA PRO A 19 3.03 -13.85 -11.62
C PRO A 19 3.47 -13.64 -10.17
N THR A 20 4.44 -12.75 -9.92
CA THR A 20 5.05 -12.57 -8.60
C THR A 20 4.67 -11.24 -7.97
N MET A 21 4.45 -11.26 -6.65
CA MET A 21 4.21 -10.06 -5.87
C MET A 21 5.52 -9.31 -5.61
N GLY A 22 5.56 -8.02 -5.94
CA GLY A 22 6.68 -7.14 -5.66
C GLY A 22 6.78 -6.81 -4.16
N ASN A 23 7.99 -6.48 -3.71
CA ASN A 23 8.26 -6.22 -2.30
C ASN A 23 7.43 -5.07 -1.73
N GLY A 24 7.16 -4.02 -2.51
CA GLY A 24 6.34 -2.89 -2.08
C GLY A 24 4.91 -3.31 -1.74
N ARG A 25 4.25 -4.02 -2.67
CA ARG A 25 2.92 -4.61 -2.44
C ARG A 25 2.91 -5.56 -1.24
N ALA A 26 3.87 -6.50 -1.18
CA ALA A 26 3.97 -7.44 -0.07
C ALA A 26 4.16 -6.75 1.29
N THR A 27 4.98 -5.70 1.35
CA THR A 27 5.23 -4.92 2.57
C THR A 27 3.98 -4.16 3.01
N ALA A 28 3.29 -3.51 2.07
CA ALA A 28 2.07 -2.76 2.35
C ALA A 28 0.98 -3.66 2.94
N LEU A 29 0.73 -4.82 2.32
CA LEU A 29 -0.24 -5.81 2.80
C LEU A 29 0.15 -6.34 4.19
N LEU A 30 1.41 -6.73 4.38
CA LEU A 30 1.87 -7.21 5.68
C LEU A 30 1.72 -6.15 6.78
N PHE A 31 2.02 -4.89 6.48
CA PHE A 31 1.90 -3.81 7.45
C PHE A 31 0.44 -3.53 7.82
N ALA A 32 -0.47 -3.57 6.83
CA ALA A 32 -1.89 -3.47 7.07
C ALA A 32 -2.40 -4.62 7.96
N ARG A 33 -2.00 -5.86 7.67
CA ARG A 33 -2.30 -7.05 8.50
C ARG A 33 -1.76 -6.95 9.92
N GLU A 34 -0.65 -6.23 10.11
CA GLU A 34 -0.07 -5.92 11.42
C GLU A 34 -0.70 -4.69 12.10
N GLY A 35 -1.78 -4.14 11.54
CA GLY A 35 -2.61 -3.08 12.13
C GLY A 35 -2.17 -1.66 11.82
N ALA A 36 -1.27 -1.46 10.84
CA ALA A 36 -0.87 -0.13 10.40
C ALA A 36 -1.95 0.52 9.52
N GLN A 37 -2.02 1.86 9.57
CA GLN A 37 -2.65 2.65 8.51
C GLN A 37 -1.61 2.88 7.41
N VAL A 38 -1.86 2.37 6.20
CA VAL A 38 -0.86 2.35 5.13
C VAL A 38 -1.07 3.51 4.15
N LEU A 39 -0.01 4.24 3.84
CA LEU A 39 0.07 5.15 2.70
C LEU A 39 0.87 4.49 1.58
N ALA A 40 0.19 3.99 0.56
CA ALA A 40 0.79 3.40 -0.64
C ALA A 40 1.19 4.52 -1.62
N VAL A 41 2.49 4.70 -1.83
CA VAL A 41 3.04 5.71 -2.74
C VAL A 41 3.60 5.02 -3.97
N ASP A 42 3.12 5.40 -5.14
CA ASP A 42 3.68 4.94 -6.42
C ASP A 42 3.66 6.04 -7.48
N ARG A 43 4.41 5.88 -8.57
CA ARG A 43 4.29 6.76 -9.73
C ARG A 43 3.01 6.49 -10.52
N ASP A 44 2.52 5.26 -10.48
CA ASP A 44 1.30 4.80 -11.11
C ASP A 44 0.19 4.75 -10.05
N ILE A 45 -0.74 5.70 -10.11
CA ILE A 45 -1.79 5.82 -9.09
C ILE A 45 -2.74 4.62 -9.12
N ASP A 46 -3.02 4.06 -10.30
CA ASP A 46 -3.95 2.95 -10.45
C ASP A 46 -3.35 1.70 -9.79
N SER A 47 -2.06 1.48 -10.00
CA SER A 47 -1.31 0.40 -9.35
C SER A 47 -1.28 0.51 -7.82
N ALA A 48 -1.17 1.73 -7.29
CA ALA A 48 -1.25 1.99 -5.84
C ALA A 48 -2.69 1.83 -5.30
N GLN A 49 -3.69 2.21 -6.10
CA GLN A 49 -5.11 2.09 -5.77
C GLN A 49 -5.53 0.62 -5.65
N GLU A 50 -5.12 -0.23 -6.59
CA GLU A 50 -5.32 -1.68 -6.49
C GLU A 50 -4.78 -2.25 -5.17
N ASN A 51 -3.61 -1.77 -4.72
CA ASN A 51 -3.02 -2.23 -3.48
C ASN A 51 -3.84 -1.79 -2.25
N VAL A 52 -4.40 -0.58 -2.27
CA VAL A 52 -5.32 -0.10 -1.22
C VAL A 52 -6.60 -0.91 -1.19
N GLU A 53 -7.15 -1.27 -2.35
CA GLU A 53 -8.35 -2.12 -2.43
C GLU A 53 -8.09 -3.50 -1.81
N LEU A 54 -6.93 -4.10 -2.07
CA LEU A 54 -6.53 -5.36 -1.42
C LEU A 54 -6.39 -5.20 0.10
N ILE A 55 -5.81 -4.09 0.56
CA ILE A 55 -5.72 -3.78 2.00
C ILE A 55 -7.11 -3.70 2.63
N HIS A 56 -8.05 -3.01 1.99
CA HIS A 56 -9.43 -2.88 2.47
C HIS A 56 -10.18 -4.23 2.46
N GLN A 57 -9.97 -5.05 1.43
CA GLN A 57 -10.54 -6.41 1.35
C GLN A 57 -10.05 -7.31 2.50
N GLU A 58 -8.82 -7.09 2.99
CA GLU A 58 -8.27 -7.79 4.16
C GLU A 58 -8.66 -7.15 5.51
N GLY A 59 -9.51 -6.12 5.50
CA GLY A 59 -9.97 -5.40 6.69
C GLY A 59 -8.95 -4.41 7.27
N GLY A 60 -7.88 -4.10 6.54
CA GLY A 60 -6.91 -3.07 6.89
C GLY A 60 -7.33 -1.66 6.45
N GLU A 61 -6.52 -0.66 6.79
CA GLU A 61 -6.74 0.75 6.42
C GLU A 61 -5.62 1.23 5.49
N GLY A 62 -6.00 1.92 4.42
CA GLY A 62 -5.11 2.25 3.31
C GLY A 62 -5.53 3.51 2.56
N ARG A 63 -4.54 4.32 2.18
CA ARG A 63 -4.67 5.44 1.23
C ARG A 63 -3.58 5.37 0.18
N CYS A 64 -3.86 5.84 -1.03
CA CYS A 64 -2.87 5.91 -2.09
C CYS A 64 -2.49 7.37 -2.38
N CYS A 65 -1.28 7.56 -2.91
CA CYS A 65 -0.81 8.87 -3.35
C CYS A 65 0.15 8.67 -4.52
N SER A 66 0.04 9.53 -5.54
CA SER A 66 1.05 9.61 -6.60
C SER A 66 1.99 10.78 -6.34
N ARG A 67 3.18 10.74 -6.94
CA ARG A 67 4.14 11.87 -6.92
C ARG A 67 3.53 13.23 -7.34
N ARG A 68 2.33 13.26 -7.92
CA ARG A 68 1.65 14.47 -8.43
C ARG A 68 0.73 15.18 -7.43
N CYS A 69 0.64 14.76 -6.17
CA CYS A 69 -0.25 15.40 -5.20
C CYS A 69 0.19 16.80 -4.71
N TYR A 70 1.38 17.30 -5.06
CA TYR A 70 1.91 18.60 -4.63
C TYR A 70 1.91 19.69 -5.71
N ARG A 71 1.07 19.57 -6.75
CA ARG A 71 0.91 20.63 -7.76
C ARG A 71 -0.53 21.02 -7.95
#